data_AF-A0A1Q9S6P8-F1
#
_entry.id   AF-A0A1Q9S6P8-F1
#
_cell.length_a   1.000
_cell.length_b   1.000
_cell.length_c   1.000
_cell.angle_alpha   90.00
_cell.angle_beta   90.00
_cell.angle_gamma   90.00
#
_symmetry.space_group_name_H-M   'P 1'
#
loop_
_entity.id
_entity.type
_entity.pdbx_description
1 polymer ?
#
loop_
_entity_poly.entity_id
_entity_poly.type
_entity_poly.pdbx_seq_one_letter_code
_entity_poly.pdbx_strand_id
1 'polypeptide(L)'
;MDQPERQIDATFPLGGEGVAWIGLSPFTDMEHVIQNQGDGSLFHSSYLSIRWSIAAGVKMTYRILYNGAVANTGAQEPIGRSDVPKLAGLLALEGVKKIGIIAEDPAVYRKADLPLIASVHGAGDVEKVLADLEQVDGVTVFLYDGECANERRRRRKRGTAPKATEFVVINEDVCENCGDCGEVTNCMSLHKSDTEFGPKTTIHQSSCNQDHSCLKGDCPSFVTVHSEEGFAAPVYSPLESDAVPEPQRPPLDRPYHVFVPGVGGTGVLTLNSMLAWAALVDGAEAVSYDQTGAAQKWGAVLSSLVLSPRGERAESNKVGIGRADLYLAVDAMAAADPLNLDRCSPEHTAALVNTGLLPSGEMIRNSRLEVSVDPMVDAVSRFTARTVAVDARAIAEVLFGDYMATNMVALGAAYQAGLLPISSHAIEEAIRLNGTAKVQNQQAFRYGRLAVADPARVAALISPPARDAGQEHEHHRARLPERERPGYDALVARVADLAEEDRRLLAVRIGELIAYQDTDYATRYVDIVLEVAGRERERLGDRAGLPITREVIRNLHKLMAYKDEYEVARLHLRAAASTGCRAASPAR
;
A
#
# COMPACT_ATOMS: atom_id res chain seq x y z
N MET A 1 -5.68 -23.72 2.57
CA MET A 1 -4.38 -24.29 2.13
C MET A 1 -3.64 -24.56 3.44
N ASP A 2 -3.78 -25.76 4.02
CA ASP A 2 -3.82 -25.90 5.50
C ASP A 2 -2.61 -26.64 6.13
N GLN A 3 -1.55 -26.96 5.38
CA GLN A 3 -0.35 -27.64 5.92
C GLN A 3 0.96 -27.13 5.29
N PRO A 4 1.58 -26.06 5.86
CA PRO A 4 2.81 -25.46 5.37
C PRO A 4 4.00 -26.44 5.31
N GLU A 5 4.06 -27.41 6.22
CA GLU A 5 5.14 -28.41 6.31
C GLU A 5 5.13 -29.47 5.18
N ARG A 6 4.08 -29.51 4.35
CA ARG A 6 3.98 -30.39 3.17
C ARG A 6 4.22 -29.65 1.85
N GLN A 7 4.69 -28.42 1.91
CA GLN A 7 4.98 -27.63 0.72
C GLN A 7 6.20 -28.22 -0.01
N ILE A 8 5.98 -28.76 -1.20
CA ILE A 8 7.06 -29.19 -2.08
C ILE A 8 7.55 -27.96 -2.84
N ASP A 9 8.63 -27.36 -2.35
CA ASP A 9 9.30 -26.25 -3.03
C ASP A 9 10.27 -26.80 -4.08
N ALA A 10 9.93 -26.63 -5.36
CA ALA A 10 10.81 -26.94 -6.48
C ALA A 10 11.52 -25.66 -6.96
N THR A 11 12.85 -25.67 -6.96
CA THR A 11 13.64 -24.57 -7.54
C THR A 11 14.01 -24.93 -8.98
N PHE A 12 13.77 -24.02 -9.92
CA PHE A 12 14.15 -24.16 -11.32
C PHE A 12 14.77 -22.86 -11.84
N PRO A 13 15.66 -22.94 -12.85
CA PRO A 13 16.09 -21.73 -13.55
C PRO A 13 14.88 -21.08 -14.23
N LEU A 14 14.94 -19.76 -14.44
CA LEU A 14 13.95 -19.04 -15.25
C LEU A 14 13.79 -19.73 -16.61
N GLY A 15 12.59 -20.19 -16.94
CA GLY A 15 12.38 -21.08 -18.10
C GLY A 15 11.96 -22.49 -17.75
N GLY A 16 12.31 -22.99 -16.57
CA GLY A 16 12.02 -24.36 -16.13
C GLY A 16 10.67 -24.54 -15.43
N GLU A 17 9.79 -23.53 -15.51
CA GLU A 17 8.50 -23.54 -14.81
C GLU A 17 7.65 -24.76 -15.21
N GLY A 18 7.14 -25.49 -14.22
CA GLY A 18 6.24 -26.64 -14.41
C GLY A 18 6.95 -27.96 -14.69
N VAL A 19 8.25 -27.97 -15.01
CA VAL A 19 8.98 -29.19 -15.35
C VAL A 19 9.09 -30.17 -14.17
N ALA A 20 9.11 -29.65 -12.93
CA ALA A 20 9.09 -30.50 -11.74
C ALA A 20 7.89 -31.46 -11.72
N TRP A 21 6.75 -31.06 -12.30
CA TRP A 21 5.56 -31.90 -12.40
C TRP A 21 5.78 -33.17 -13.20
N ILE A 22 6.65 -33.13 -14.22
CA ILE A 22 6.99 -34.31 -15.03
C ILE A 22 7.56 -35.42 -14.15
N GLY A 23 8.45 -35.07 -13.22
CA GLY A 23 9.03 -36.02 -12.28
C GLY A 23 8.10 -36.39 -11.14
N LEU A 24 7.24 -35.46 -10.68
CA LEU A 24 6.38 -35.68 -9.52
C LEU A 24 5.07 -36.41 -9.81
N SER A 25 4.44 -36.15 -10.95
CA SER A 25 3.10 -36.66 -11.27
C SER A 25 2.91 -38.18 -11.10
N PRO A 26 3.91 -39.06 -11.34
CA PRO A 26 3.73 -40.50 -11.12
C PRO A 26 3.74 -40.93 -9.64
N PHE A 27 4.11 -40.04 -8.72
CA PHE A 27 4.36 -40.35 -7.30
C PHE A 27 3.43 -39.60 -6.34
N THR A 28 2.37 -38.98 -6.85
CA THR A 28 1.41 -38.21 -6.06
C THR A 28 -0.02 -38.56 -6.45
N ASP A 29 -0.95 -38.47 -5.50
CA ASP A 29 -2.38 -38.64 -5.73
C ASP A 29 -3.01 -37.40 -6.40
N MET A 30 -2.26 -36.30 -6.50
CA MET A 30 -2.68 -35.09 -7.23
C MET A 30 -2.65 -35.37 -8.74
N GLU A 31 -3.79 -35.22 -9.43
CA GLU A 31 -3.88 -35.55 -10.86
C GLU A 31 -3.50 -34.38 -11.79
N HIS A 32 -3.57 -33.16 -11.29
CA HIS A 32 -3.42 -31.95 -12.09
C HIS A 32 -2.77 -30.83 -11.29
N VAL A 33 -1.96 -30.02 -11.98
CA VAL A 33 -1.42 -28.77 -11.45
C VAL A 33 -1.61 -27.62 -12.44
N ILE A 34 -1.72 -26.41 -11.89
CA ILE A 34 -1.69 -25.17 -12.66
C ILE A 34 -0.31 -24.52 -12.49
N GLN A 35 0.45 -24.45 -13.58
CA GLN A 35 1.72 -23.74 -13.61
C GLN A 35 1.54 -22.31 -14.10
N ASN A 36 1.86 -21.34 -13.24
CA ASN A 36 1.87 -19.93 -13.61
C ASN A 36 3.09 -19.56 -14.45
N GLN A 37 2.87 -18.74 -15.47
CA GLN A 37 3.92 -18.26 -16.35
C GLN A 37 3.59 -16.87 -16.91
N GLY A 38 4.60 -16.01 -17.04
CA GLY A 38 4.47 -14.73 -17.75
C GLY A 38 4.90 -14.87 -19.21
N ASP A 39 4.34 -14.04 -20.09
CA ASP A 39 4.77 -13.95 -21.49
C ASP A 39 6.26 -13.64 -21.65
N GLY A 40 6.84 -12.81 -20.78
CA GLY A 40 8.28 -12.56 -20.75
C GLY A 40 9.12 -13.82 -20.59
N SER A 41 8.79 -14.67 -19.61
CA SER A 41 9.48 -15.95 -19.39
C SER A 41 9.22 -16.92 -20.54
N LEU A 42 7.97 -16.97 -21.02
CA LEU A 42 7.55 -17.81 -22.14
C LEU A 42 8.43 -17.60 -23.38
N PHE A 43 8.59 -16.36 -23.83
CA PHE A 43 9.37 -16.03 -25.02
C PHE A 43 10.89 -16.06 -24.79
N HIS A 44 11.34 -15.90 -23.54
CA HIS A 44 12.76 -16.00 -23.21
C HIS A 44 13.26 -17.46 -23.18
N SER A 45 12.59 -18.33 -22.43
CA SER A 45 13.09 -19.69 -22.17
C SER A 45 12.02 -20.73 -21.87
N SER A 46 10.83 -20.34 -21.42
CA SER A 46 9.88 -21.29 -20.87
C SER A 46 9.02 -22.05 -21.87
N TYR A 47 9.03 -21.66 -23.15
CA TYR A 47 8.31 -22.36 -24.20
C TYR A 47 8.70 -23.85 -24.29
N LEU A 48 9.98 -24.17 -24.07
CA LEU A 48 10.49 -25.55 -24.10
C LEU A 48 9.90 -26.41 -22.98
N SER A 49 9.57 -25.81 -21.83
CA SER A 49 8.95 -26.53 -20.72
C SER A 49 7.55 -27.02 -21.09
N ILE A 50 6.77 -26.22 -21.82
CA ILE A 50 5.46 -26.64 -22.34
C ILE A 50 5.62 -27.83 -23.29
N ARG A 51 6.58 -27.76 -24.23
CA ARG A 51 6.85 -28.84 -25.19
C ARG A 51 7.25 -30.13 -24.49
N TRP A 52 8.10 -30.04 -23.46
CA TRP A 52 8.51 -31.23 -22.72
C TRP A 52 7.35 -31.84 -21.94
N SER A 53 6.52 -31.02 -21.28
CA SER A 53 5.31 -31.51 -20.60
C SER A 53 4.35 -32.22 -21.55
N ILE A 54 4.19 -31.70 -22.78
CA ILE A 54 3.40 -32.38 -23.83
C ILE A 54 4.03 -33.73 -24.19
N ALA A 55 5.34 -33.76 -24.45
CA ALA A 55 6.05 -34.99 -24.81
C ALA A 55 6.03 -36.04 -23.68
N ALA A 56 6.06 -35.60 -22.42
CA ALA A 56 5.94 -36.45 -21.25
C ALA A 56 4.51 -36.97 -21.03
N GLY A 57 3.50 -36.40 -21.70
CA GLY A 57 2.11 -36.81 -21.58
C GLY A 57 1.48 -36.49 -20.23
N VAL A 58 2.01 -35.49 -19.49
CA VAL A 58 1.46 -35.13 -18.18
C VAL A 58 0.18 -34.31 -18.30
N LYS A 59 -0.70 -34.47 -17.31
CA LYS A 59 -1.92 -33.69 -17.15
C LYS A 59 -1.61 -32.43 -16.34
N MET A 60 -1.65 -31.26 -16.99
CA MET A 60 -1.41 -29.96 -16.33
C MET A 60 -1.90 -28.78 -17.17
N THR A 61 -2.18 -27.66 -16.51
CA THR A 61 -2.52 -26.39 -17.19
C THR A 61 -1.38 -25.40 -17.05
N TYR A 62 -0.93 -24.81 -18.17
CA TYR A 62 -0.11 -23.60 -18.13
C TYR A 62 -1.00 -22.37 -18.10
N ARG A 63 -0.93 -21.59 -17.01
CA ARG A 63 -1.59 -20.29 -16.88
C ARG A 63 -0.64 -19.18 -17.30
N ILE A 64 -0.77 -18.78 -18.57
CA ILE A 64 0.07 -17.77 -19.23
C ILE A 64 -0.59 -16.40 -19.09
N LEU A 65 0.08 -15.49 -18.38
CA LEU A 65 -0.31 -14.09 -18.28
C LEU A 65 0.36 -13.31 -19.42
N TYR A 66 -0.44 -12.91 -20.40
CA TYR A 66 -0.01 -12.18 -21.58
C TYR A 66 -0.28 -10.69 -21.38
N ASN A 67 0.72 -9.98 -20.84
CA ASN A 67 0.55 -8.60 -20.35
C ASN A 67 1.48 -7.58 -21.02
N GLY A 68 2.38 -8.05 -21.89
CA GLY A 68 3.28 -7.27 -22.70
C GLY A 68 4.50 -6.68 -22.01
N ALA A 69 4.80 -7.13 -20.79
CA ALA A 69 5.94 -6.68 -20.04
C ALA A 69 6.60 -7.85 -19.32
N VAL A 70 7.93 -7.95 -19.43
CA VAL A 70 8.67 -8.95 -18.66
C VAL A 70 8.58 -8.60 -17.17
N ALA A 71 8.08 -9.54 -16.36
CA ALA A 71 7.98 -9.39 -14.92
C ALA A 71 9.37 -9.18 -14.31
N ASN A 72 9.45 -8.40 -13.22
CA ASN A 72 10.68 -8.15 -12.44
C ASN A 72 11.84 -7.46 -13.17
N THR A 73 11.69 -7.00 -14.41
CA THR A 73 12.75 -6.29 -15.18
C THR A 73 12.50 -4.80 -15.34
N GLY A 74 11.48 -4.26 -14.66
CA GLY A 74 11.09 -2.86 -14.83
C GLY A 74 10.22 -2.60 -16.07
N ALA A 75 9.55 -3.63 -16.60
CA ALA A 75 8.71 -3.59 -17.79
C ALA A 75 9.49 -3.49 -19.12
N GLN A 76 10.54 -4.29 -19.26
CA GLN A 76 11.17 -4.51 -20.56
C GLN A 76 10.19 -5.20 -21.51
N GLU A 77 10.30 -4.88 -22.81
CA GLU A 77 9.50 -5.56 -23.84
C GLU A 77 10.04 -6.98 -24.07
N PRO A 78 9.16 -8.01 -24.10
CA PRO A 78 9.58 -9.36 -24.43
C PRO A 78 10.14 -9.44 -25.86
N ILE A 79 11.38 -9.92 -26.00
CA ILE A 79 12.01 -10.14 -27.30
C ILE A 79 11.36 -11.37 -27.96
N GLY A 80 11.01 -11.27 -29.25
CA GLY A 80 10.41 -12.39 -30.00
C GLY A 80 8.92 -12.62 -29.72
N ARG A 81 8.26 -11.67 -29.06
CA ARG A 81 6.82 -11.73 -28.75
C ARG A 81 5.97 -11.94 -30.01
N SER A 82 5.05 -12.89 -29.94
CA SER A 82 3.99 -13.12 -30.94
C SER A 82 2.63 -12.76 -30.35
N ASP A 83 1.76 -12.16 -31.15
CA ASP A 83 0.36 -11.92 -30.79
C ASP A 83 -0.39 -13.19 -30.38
N VAL A 84 -1.46 -13.02 -29.60
CA VAL A 84 -2.21 -14.13 -28.99
C VAL A 84 -2.72 -15.15 -30.01
N PRO A 85 -3.30 -14.75 -31.18
CA PRO A 85 -3.75 -15.73 -32.17
C PRO A 85 -2.61 -16.61 -32.70
N LYS A 86 -1.47 -16.00 -33.04
CA LYS A 86 -0.29 -16.73 -33.50
C LYS A 86 0.27 -17.65 -32.43
N LEU A 87 0.35 -17.19 -31.17
CA LEU A 87 0.78 -18.00 -30.05
C LEU A 87 -0.14 -19.21 -29.83
N ALA A 88 -1.46 -18.99 -29.84
CA ALA A 88 -2.44 -20.06 -29.71
C ALA A 88 -2.29 -21.10 -30.83
N GLY A 89 -2.09 -20.66 -32.08
CA GLY A 89 -1.82 -21.53 -33.22
C GLY A 89 -0.54 -22.38 -33.04
N LEU A 90 0.56 -21.76 -32.58
CA LEU A 90 1.81 -22.48 -32.28
C LEU A 90 1.61 -23.54 -31.18
N LEU A 91 0.93 -23.17 -30.09
CA LEU A 91 0.65 -24.09 -28.98
C LEU A 91 -0.24 -25.26 -29.42
N ALA A 92 -1.23 -25.01 -30.27
CA ALA A 92 -2.06 -26.07 -30.85
C ALA A 92 -1.24 -27.03 -31.71
N LEU A 93 -0.30 -26.53 -32.51
CA LEU A 93 0.59 -27.35 -33.34
C LEU A 93 1.56 -28.20 -32.50
N GLU A 94 2.02 -27.70 -31.35
CA GLU A 94 2.86 -28.48 -30.42
C GLU A 94 2.10 -29.62 -29.74
N GLY A 95 0.75 -29.60 -29.74
CA GLY A 95 -0.07 -30.68 -29.20
C GLY A 95 -0.82 -30.35 -27.92
N VAL A 96 -0.94 -29.06 -27.55
CA VAL A 96 -1.87 -28.62 -26.50
C VAL A 96 -3.28 -29.10 -26.81
N LYS A 97 -3.99 -29.59 -25.78
CA LYS A 97 -5.30 -30.23 -25.96
C LYS A 97 -6.47 -29.25 -25.96
N LYS A 98 -6.35 -28.17 -25.19
CA LYS A 98 -7.39 -27.14 -25.06
C LYS A 98 -6.79 -25.81 -24.64
N ILE A 99 -7.33 -24.72 -25.18
CA ILE A 99 -6.90 -23.34 -24.89
C ILE A 99 -8.11 -22.52 -24.43
N GLY A 100 -8.01 -21.93 -23.24
CA GLY A 100 -8.96 -20.94 -22.74
C GLY A 100 -8.34 -19.55 -22.77
N ILE A 101 -8.86 -18.65 -23.60
CA ILE A 101 -8.42 -17.25 -23.70
C ILE A 101 -9.38 -16.39 -22.87
N ILE A 102 -8.86 -15.73 -21.85
CA ILE A 102 -9.55 -14.68 -21.11
C ILE A 102 -9.09 -13.33 -21.65
N ALA A 103 -10.03 -12.53 -22.13
CA ALA A 103 -9.75 -11.18 -22.63
C ALA A 103 -10.56 -10.13 -21.86
N GLU A 104 -9.99 -8.94 -21.68
CA GLU A 104 -10.71 -7.77 -21.16
C GLU A 104 -11.84 -7.35 -22.12
N ASP A 105 -11.56 -7.35 -23.43
CA ASP A 105 -12.56 -7.23 -24.49
C ASP A 105 -12.55 -8.47 -25.40
N PRO A 106 -13.43 -9.45 -25.15
CA PRO A 106 -13.58 -10.64 -26.00
C PRO A 106 -13.96 -10.31 -27.46
N ALA A 107 -14.53 -9.13 -27.73
CA ALA A 107 -14.96 -8.77 -29.08
C ALA A 107 -13.78 -8.63 -30.06
N VAL A 108 -12.59 -8.32 -29.57
CA VAL A 108 -11.34 -8.22 -30.36
C VAL A 108 -11.03 -9.53 -31.09
N TYR A 109 -11.42 -10.67 -30.52
CA TYR A 109 -11.14 -11.99 -31.07
C TYR A 109 -12.22 -12.53 -32.03
N ARG A 110 -13.34 -11.82 -32.24
CA ARG A 110 -14.45 -12.32 -33.09
C ARG A 110 -14.07 -12.64 -34.52
N LYS A 111 -13.03 -11.98 -35.04
CA LYS A 111 -12.49 -12.19 -36.40
C LYS A 111 -11.05 -12.71 -36.39
N ALA A 112 -10.53 -13.07 -35.23
CA ALA A 112 -9.19 -13.61 -35.11
C ALA A 112 -9.14 -15.04 -35.63
N ASP A 113 -8.05 -15.40 -36.30
CA ASP A 113 -7.78 -16.77 -36.72
C ASP A 113 -7.26 -17.57 -35.52
N LEU A 114 -8.18 -18.25 -34.83
CA LEU A 114 -7.89 -19.05 -33.64
C LEU A 114 -8.00 -20.54 -33.96
N PRO A 115 -7.14 -21.39 -33.36
CA PRO A 115 -7.24 -22.83 -33.56
C PRO A 115 -8.55 -23.37 -32.97
N LEU A 116 -9.06 -24.48 -33.52
CA LEU A 116 -10.33 -25.10 -33.10
C LEU A 116 -10.40 -25.48 -31.61
N ILE A 117 -9.25 -25.68 -30.98
CA ILE A 117 -9.12 -26.01 -29.56
C ILE A 117 -9.18 -24.78 -28.64
N ALA A 118 -9.24 -23.57 -29.20
CA ALA A 118 -9.29 -22.31 -28.46
C ALA A 118 -10.72 -21.82 -28.26
N SER A 119 -10.99 -21.30 -27.07
CA SER A 119 -12.24 -20.65 -26.69
C SER A 119 -11.94 -19.30 -26.05
N VAL A 120 -12.80 -18.30 -26.30
CA VAL A 120 -12.62 -16.93 -25.79
C VAL A 120 -13.72 -16.60 -24.80
N HIS A 121 -13.35 -16.08 -23.64
CA HIS A 121 -14.25 -15.77 -22.53
C HIS A 121 -13.93 -14.39 -21.93
N GLY A 122 -14.85 -13.87 -21.12
CA GLY A 122 -14.66 -12.59 -20.44
C GLY A 122 -13.82 -12.72 -19.17
N ALA A 123 -13.37 -11.59 -18.63
CA ALA A 123 -12.60 -11.54 -17.39
C ALA A 123 -13.27 -12.17 -16.15
N GLY A 124 -14.60 -12.36 -16.17
CA GLY A 124 -15.35 -13.01 -15.09
C GLY A 124 -15.35 -14.54 -15.13
N ASP A 125 -14.92 -15.16 -16.24
CA ASP A 125 -15.05 -16.61 -16.45
C ASP A 125 -13.82 -17.41 -16.00
N VAL A 126 -12.86 -16.79 -15.29
CA VAL A 126 -11.56 -17.41 -14.94
C VAL A 126 -11.71 -18.77 -14.26
N GLU A 127 -12.52 -18.86 -13.21
CA GLU A 127 -12.68 -20.11 -12.45
C GLU A 127 -13.34 -21.20 -13.30
N LYS A 128 -14.39 -20.84 -14.04
CA LYS A 128 -15.09 -21.73 -14.95
C LYS A 128 -14.16 -22.29 -16.03
N VAL A 129 -13.32 -21.44 -16.62
CA VAL A 129 -12.36 -21.85 -17.66
C VAL A 129 -11.27 -22.73 -17.06
N LEU A 130 -10.72 -22.40 -15.89
CA LEU A 130 -9.71 -23.25 -15.24
C LEU A 130 -10.26 -24.64 -14.90
N ALA A 131 -11.48 -24.71 -14.35
CA ALA A 131 -12.15 -25.98 -14.07
C ALA A 131 -12.38 -26.81 -15.35
N ASP A 132 -12.78 -26.17 -16.44
CA ASP A 132 -12.97 -26.81 -17.74
C ASP A 132 -11.65 -27.30 -18.39
N LEU A 133 -10.54 -26.61 -18.14
CA LEU A 133 -9.21 -27.03 -18.60
C LEU A 133 -8.63 -28.17 -17.76
N GLU A 134 -8.96 -28.25 -16.47
CA GLU A 134 -8.53 -29.31 -15.55
C GLU A 134 -9.13 -30.68 -15.90
N GLN A 135 -10.35 -30.72 -16.47
CA GLN A 135 -11.00 -31.95 -16.89
C GLN A 135 -10.37 -32.63 -18.12
N VAL A 136 -9.44 -31.97 -18.81
CA VAL A 136 -8.85 -32.47 -20.04
C VAL A 136 -7.55 -33.21 -19.74
N ASP A 137 -7.43 -34.45 -20.22
CA ASP A 137 -6.20 -35.21 -20.10
C ASP A 137 -5.12 -34.69 -21.06
N GLY A 138 -3.93 -34.45 -20.52
CA GLY A 138 -2.79 -33.86 -21.21
C GLY A 138 -2.56 -32.39 -20.84
N VAL A 139 -1.73 -31.70 -21.64
CA VAL A 139 -1.39 -30.30 -21.39
C VAL A 139 -2.46 -29.37 -21.97
N THR A 140 -2.98 -28.49 -21.14
CA THR A 140 -3.89 -27.41 -21.54
C THR A 140 -3.28 -26.04 -21.24
N VAL A 141 -3.83 -25.00 -21.85
CA VAL A 141 -3.34 -23.63 -21.70
C VAL A 141 -4.48 -22.69 -21.35
N PHE A 142 -4.25 -21.89 -20.32
CA PHE A 142 -5.03 -20.70 -20.02
C PHE A 142 -4.22 -19.47 -20.43
N LEU A 143 -4.75 -18.63 -21.31
CA LEU A 143 -4.14 -17.39 -21.77
C LEU A 143 -4.95 -16.21 -21.24
N TYR A 144 -4.36 -15.40 -20.36
CA TYR A 144 -4.95 -14.13 -19.94
C TYR A 144 -4.36 -12.99 -20.77
N ASP A 145 -5.15 -12.44 -21.68
CA ASP A 145 -4.80 -11.25 -22.46
C ASP A 145 -5.33 -10.00 -21.75
N GLY A 146 -4.44 -9.31 -21.06
CA GLY A 146 -4.78 -8.10 -20.32
C GLY A 146 -3.55 -7.25 -20.00
N GLU A 147 -3.66 -5.94 -20.15
CA GLU A 147 -2.55 -5.02 -19.86
C GLU A 147 -2.16 -5.09 -18.38
N CYS A 148 -0.85 -5.11 -18.11
CA CYS A 148 -0.37 -5.00 -16.74
C CYS A 148 -0.85 -3.68 -16.11
N ALA A 149 -1.67 -3.76 -15.05
CA ALA A 149 -2.23 -2.58 -14.41
C ALA A 149 -1.17 -1.58 -13.89
N ASN A 150 0.00 -2.08 -13.46
CA ASN A 150 1.13 -1.22 -13.08
C ASN A 150 1.71 -0.46 -14.28
N GLU A 151 1.81 -1.11 -15.44
CA GLU A 151 2.31 -0.48 -16.66
C GLU A 151 1.30 0.52 -17.22
N ARG A 152 0.00 0.19 -17.17
CA ARG A 152 -1.08 1.15 -17.47
C ARG A 152 -0.95 2.42 -16.62
N ARG A 153 -0.73 2.28 -15.31
CA ARG A 153 -0.49 3.41 -14.40
C ARG A 153 0.79 4.18 -14.76
N ARG A 154 1.88 3.51 -15.13
CA ARG A 154 3.14 4.14 -15.56
C ARG A 154 2.96 4.93 -16.86
N ARG A 155 2.29 4.36 -17.86
CA ARG A 155 1.96 5.03 -19.14
C ARG A 155 1.08 6.25 -18.91
N ARG A 156 0.08 6.15 -18.03
CA ARG A 156 -0.74 7.30 -17.58
C ARG A 156 0.13 8.41 -16.98
N LYS A 157 1.03 8.06 -16.04
CA LYS A 157 1.98 9.04 -15.45
C LYS A 157 2.93 9.66 -16.49
N ARG A 158 3.33 8.91 -17.52
CA ARG A 158 4.17 9.39 -18.64
C ARG A 158 3.39 10.15 -19.73
N GLY A 159 2.06 10.22 -19.64
CA GLY A 159 1.21 10.85 -20.64
C GLY A 159 1.06 10.05 -21.95
N THR A 160 1.43 8.77 -21.96
CA THR A 160 1.32 7.88 -23.14
C THR A 160 0.07 7.00 -23.13
N ALA A 161 -0.80 7.16 -22.14
CA ALA A 161 -2.12 6.53 -22.06
C ALA A 161 -3.16 7.55 -21.54
N PRO A 162 -4.47 7.38 -21.85
CA PRO A 162 -5.53 8.26 -21.36
C PRO A 162 -5.53 8.33 -19.83
N LYS A 163 -5.61 9.56 -19.29
CA LYS A 163 -5.73 9.80 -17.86
C LYS A 163 -7.00 9.13 -17.32
N ALA A 164 -6.94 8.64 -16.08
CA ALA A 164 -8.14 8.22 -15.38
C ALA A 164 -8.98 9.47 -15.07
N THR A 165 -10.26 9.43 -15.44
CA THR A 165 -11.23 10.51 -15.17
C THR A 165 -12.30 10.09 -14.18
N GLU A 166 -12.29 8.83 -13.78
CA GLU A 166 -13.23 8.21 -12.85
C GLU A 166 -12.41 7.63 -11.69
N PHE A 167 -12.84 7.95 -10.48
CA PHE A 167 -12.16 7.57 -9.25
C PHE A 167 -13.18 7.01 -8.27
N VAL A 168 -12.90 5.82 -7.75
CA VAL A 168 -13.70 5.25 -6.66
C VAL A 168 -13.11 5.73 -5.34
N VAL A 169 -13.95 6.30 -4.48
CA VAL A 169 -13.63 6.72 -3.11
C VAL A 169 -14.57 6.01 -2.14
N ILE A 170 -14.17 5.94 -0.87
CA ILE A 170 -15.06 5.46 0.19
C ILE A 170 -15.50 6.65 1.01
N ASN A 171 -16.82 6.83 1.16
CA ASN A 171 -17.37 7.78 2.11
C ASN A 171 -17.16 7.24 3.54
N GLU A 172 -16.17 7.78 4.24
CA GLU A 172 -15.80 7.39 5.61
C GLU A 172 -16.94 7.55 6.61
N ASP A 173 -17.84 8.50 6.36
CA ASP A 173 -19.05 8.70 7.16
C ASP A 173 -19.99 7.50 7.05
N VAL A 174 -20.04 6.82 5.90
CA VAL A 174 -20.90 5.64 5.66
C VAL A 174 -20.17 4.34 6.00
N CYS A 175 -18.85 4.27 5.79
CA CYS A 175 -18.07 3.08 6.08
C CYS A 175 -18.20 2.64 7.55
N GLU A 176 -18.36 1.34 7.78
CA GLU A 176 -18.39 0.73 9.13
C GLU A 176 -17.19 -0.19 9.39
N ASN A 177 -16.20 -0.18 8.50
CA ASN A 177 -15.03 -1.05 8.59
C ASN A 177 -15.40 -2.55 8.68
N CYS A 178 -16.48 -2.98 8.02
CA CYS A 178 -16.98 -4.35 8.08
C CYS A 178 -15.97 -5.38 7.56
N GLY A 179 -15.15 -5.01 6.56
CA GLY A 179 -14.12 -5.87 5.96
C GLY A 179 -14.52 -6.56 4.67
N ASP A 180 -15.80 -6.54 4.28
CA ASP A 180 -16.32 -7.21 3.08
C ASP A 180 -15.51 -6.89 1.81
N CYS A 181 -15.28 -5.60 1.54
CA CYS A 181 -14.47 -5.17 0.40
C CYS A 181 -13.04 -5.77 0.40
N GLY A 182 -12.44 -5.97 1.58
CA GLY A 182 -11.13 -6.59 1.74
C GLY A 182 -11.16 -8.10 1.55
N GLU A 183 -12.22 -8.77 2.02
CA GLU A 183 -12.44 -10.20 1.84
C GLU A 183 -12.68 -10.55 0.36
N VAL A 184 -13.55 -9.79 -0.33
CA VAL A 184 -13.91 -10.03 -1.73
C VAL A 184 -12.76 -9.73 -2.69
N THR A 185 -12.03 -8.64 -2.47
CA THR A 185 -11.05 -8.16 -3.45
C THR A 185 -9.60 -8.37 -3.07
N ASN A 186 -9.31 -8.44 -1.77
CA ASN A 186 -7.95 -8.41 -1.24
C ASN A 186 -7.10 -7.28 -1.87
N CYS A 187 -7.73 -6.13 -2.15
CA CYS A 187 -7.10 -5.03 -2.85
C CYS A 187 -6.12 -4.30 -1.93
N MET A 188 -4.85 -4.29 -2.31
CA MET A 188 -3.78 -3.65 -1.54
C MET A 188 -3.87 -2.13 -1.45
N SER A 189 -4.82 -1.51 -2.16
CA SER A 189 -5.09 -0.08 -2.06
C SER A 189 -6.22 0.23 -1.08
N LEU A 190 -6.85 -0.77 -0.46
CA LEU A 190 -7.76 -0.56 0.66
C LEU A 190 -6.91 -0.35 1.91
N HIS A 191 -6.86 0.87 2.44
CA HIS A 191 -6.09 1.17 3.65
C HIS A 191 -7.06 1.46 4.80
N LYS A 192 -6.53 1.50 6.04
CA LYS A 192 -7.28 2.00 7.19
C LYS A 192 -6.93 3.47 7.40
N SER A 193 -7.95 4.28 7.69
CA SER A 193 -7.81 5.65 8.17
C SER A 193 -8.48 5.77 9.54
N ASP A 194 -7.82 6.46 10.46
CA ASP A 194 -8.40 6.78 11.76
C ASP A 194 -9.35 7.97 11.63
N THR A 195 -10.56 7.82 12.16
CA THR A 195 -11.57 8.88 12.17
C THR A 195 -12.16 9.05 13.57
N GLU A 196 -12.88 10.15 13.79
CA GLU A 196 -13.60 10.42 15.05
C GLU A 196 -14.59 9.31 15.45
N PHE A 197 -15.10 8.54 14.47
CA PHE A 197 -16.01 7.41 14.68
C PHE A 197 -15.31 6.04 14.70
N GLY A 198 -13.98 6.03 14.82
CA GLY A 198 -13.14 4.84 14.79
C GLY A 198 -12.49 4.59 13.42
N PRO A 199 -11.75 3.48 13.25
CA PRO A 199 -11.06 3.17 12.01
C PRO A 199 -12.07 2.92 10.88
N LYS A 200 -11.78 3.46 9.69
CA LYS A 200 -12.56 3.30 8.46
C LYS A 200 -11.69 2.73 7.35
N THR A 201 -12.31 2.04 6.39
CA THR A 201 -11.61 1.64 5.17
C THR A 201 -11.61 2.83 4.21
N THR A 202 -10.46 3.13 3.63
CA THR A 202 -10.29 4.15 2.59
C THR A 202 -9.60 3.56 1.37
N ILE A 203 -9.82 4.15 0.19
CA ILE A 203 -9.04 3.80 -1.01
C ILE A 203 -7.83 4.73 -1.06
N HIS A 204 -6.66 4.14 -0.88
CA HIS A 204 -5.39 4.84 -1.04
C HIS A 204 -5.11 5.13 -2.51
N GLN A 205 -5.57 6.29 -2.96
CA GLN A 205 -5.60 6.73 -4.35
C GLN A 205 -4.24 6.69 -5.03
N SER A 206 -3.19 7.03 -4.30
CA SER A 206 -1.83 7.07 -4.84
C SER A 206 -1.33 5.68 -5.20
N SER A 207 -1.78 4.61 -4.51
CA SER A 207 -1.46 3.21 -4.86
C SER A 207 -2.46 2.56 -5.81
N CYS A 208 -3.67 3.12 -5.94
CA CYS A 208 -4.77 2.55 -6.71
C CYS A 208 -4.47 2.50 -8.22
N ASN A 209 -4.80 1.38 -8.84
CA ASN A 209 -4.66 1.18 -10.29
C ASN A 209 -5.84 1.74 -11.10
N GLN A 210 -6.92 2.15 -10.42
CA GLN A 210 -8.17 2.60 -11.04
C GLN A 210 -8.72 1.53 -12.00
N ASP A 211 -8.84 0.30 -11.52
CA ASP A 211 -9.45 -0.85 -12.23
C ASP A 211 -10.88 -1.15 -11.74
N HIS A 212 -11.35 -0.42 -10.73
CA HIS A 212 -12.69 -0.49 -10.16
C HIS A 212 -13.10 -1.88 -9.64
N SER A 213 -12.12 -2.77 -9.43
CA SER A 213 -12.36 -4.11 -8.89
C SER A 213 -13.04 -4.11 -7.51
N CYS A 214 -12.81 -3.06 -6.72
CA CYS A 214 -13.48 -2.81 -5.44
C CYS A 214 -15.01 -2.71 -5.55
N LEU A 215 -15.57 -2.29 -6.69
CA LEU A 215 -17.01 -2.20 -6.90
C LEU A 215 -17.70 -3.57 -7.05
N LYS A 216 -16.94 -4.67 -7.06
CA LYS A 216 -17.51 -6.03 -6.99
C LYS A 216 -18.06 -6.37 -5.60
N GLY A 217 -17.60 -5.67 -4.55
CA GLY A 217 -18.14 -5.81 -3.20
C GLY A 217 -19.45 -5.06 -3.03
N ASP A 218 -20.34 -5.57 -2.19
CA ASP A 218 -21.63 -4.96 -1.90
C ASP A 218 -21.51 -3.99 -0.73
N CYS A 219 -20.95 -2.80 -0.99
CA CYS A 219 -20.67 -1.81 0.04
C CYS A 219 -21.31 -0.45 -0.27
N PRO A 220 -22.26 0.04 0.55
CA PRO A 220 -22.96 1.30 0.30
C PRO A 220 -22.07 2.54 0.49
N SER A 221 -20.83 2.38 0.98
CA SER A 221 -19.90 3.49 1.16
C SER A 221 -19.10 3.85 -0.10
N PHE A 222 -19.09 3.01 -1.14
CA PHE A 222 -18.40 3.34 -2.38
C PHE A 222 -19.11 4.48 -3.10
N VAL A 223 -18.34 5.50 -3.50
CA VAL A 223 -18.79 6.63 -4.29
C VAL A 223 -17.85 6.78 -5.48
N THR A 224 -18.43 7.01 -6.65
CA THR A 224 -17.68 7.25 -7.87
C THR A 224 -17.64 8.74 -8.17
N VAL A 225 -16.44 9.30 -8.29
CA VAL A 225 -16.19 10.70 -8.55
C VAL A 225 -15.57 10.85 -9.92
N HIS A 226 -16.15 11.71 -10.75
CA HIS A 226 -15.60 12.07 -12.05
C HIS A 226 -14.82 13.38 -11.96
N SER A 227 -13.58 13.38 -12.43
CA SER A 227 -12.71 14.56 -12.49
C SER A 227 -11.75 14.46 -13.66
N GLU A 228 -11.78 15.45 -14.56
CA GLU A 228 -10.82 15.54 -15.67
C GLU A 228 -9.41 15.94 -15.20
N GLU A 229 -9.34 16.69 -14.10
CA GLU A 229 -8.09 17.21 -13.51
C GLU A 229 -7.42 16.20 -12.57
N GLY A 230 -8.17 15.20 -12.10
CA GLY A 230 -7.74 14.23 -11.10
C GLY A 230 -7.94 14.73 -9.67
N PHE A 231 -7.10 14.26 -8.75
CA PHE A 231 -7.06 14.72 -7.36
C PHE A 231 -6.27 16.02 -7.25
N ALA A 232 -6.75 16.95 -6.42
CA ALA A 232 -6.00 18.14 -6.07
C ALA A 232 -4.71 17.73 -5.35
N ALA A 233 -3.57 18.22 -5.86
CA ALA A 233 -2.29 18.03 -5.19
C ALA A 233 -2.23 18.91 -3.93
N PRO A 234 -1.72 18.41 -2.80
CA PRO A 234 -1.49 19.23 -1.63
C PRO A 234 -0.51 20.38 -1.94
N VAL A 235 -0.72 21.51 -1.29
CA VAL A 235 0.19 22.66 -1.36
C VAL A 235 1.13 22.60 -0.17
N TYR A 236 2.43 22.52 -0.43
CA TYR A 236 3.48 22.57 0.58
C TYR A 236 4.35 23.81 0.37
N SER A 237 4.99 24.29 1.43
CA SER A 237 5.96 25.37 1.34
C SER A 237 7.32 24.83 0.89
N PRO A 238 7.91 25.25 -0.24
CA PRO A 238 9.24 24.79 -0.61
C PRO A 238 10.27 25.20 0.44
N LEU A 239 11.19 24.30 0.75
CA LEU A 239 12.38 24.57 1.56
C LEU A 239 13.56 24.88 0.65
N GLU A 240 14.34 25.90 0.99
CA GLU A 240 15.63 26.17 0.35
C GLU A 240 16.67 25.09 0.71
N SER A 241 17.75 24.96 -0.07
CA SER A 241 18.77 23.91 0.12
C SER A 241 19.52 24.01 1.45
N ASP A 242 19.66 25.23 1.98
CA ASP A 242 20.35 25.56 3.22
C ASP A 242 19.37 25.81 4.39
N ALA A 243 18.07 25.60 4.17
CA ALA A 243 17.04 25.79 5.20
C ALA A 243 17.18 24.83 6.39
N VAL A 244 17.89 23.72 6.21
CA VAL A 244 18.17 22.75 7.27
C VAL A 244 19.69 22.67 7.48
N PRO A 245 20.21 22.75 8.72
CA PRO A 245 21.64 22.67 8.99
C PRO A 245 22.27 21.37 8.48
N GLU A 246 23.55 21.43 8.09
CA GLU A 246 24.32 20.23 7.73
C GLU A 246 24.68 19.41 8.99
N PRO A 247 24.42 18.09 8.99
CA PRO A 247 24.75 17.22 10.11
C PRO A 247 26.24 16.83 10.09
N GLN A 248 26.74 16.32 11.23
CA GLN A 248 28.02 15.61 11.22
C GLN A 248 27.84 14.27 10.51
N ARG A 249 28.55 14.09 9.39
CA ARG A 249 28.53 12.85 8.60
C ARG A 249 29.55 11.83 9.14
N PRO A 250 29.28 10.52 9.03
CA PRO A 250 30.30 9.52 9.28
C PRO A 250 31.41 9.64 8.22
N PRO A 251 32.68 9.40 8.59
CA PRO A 251 33.76 9.37 7.62
C PRO A 251 33.59 8.18 6.66
N LEU A 252 34.07 8.34 5.43
CA LEU A 252 34.26 7.24 4.47
C LEU A 252 35.74 6.91 4.36
N ASP A 253 36.31 6.38 5.45
CA ASP A 253 37.71 5.94 5.56
C ASP A 253 37.88 4.43 5.30
N ARG A 254 36.77 3.69 5.28
CA ARG A 254 36.69 2.26 4.97
C ARG A 254 35.40 1.98 4.20
N PRO A 255 35.21 0.76 3.66
CA PRO A 255 33.92 0.35 3.13
C PRO A 255 32.78 0.55 4.14
N TYR A 256 31.74 1.27 3.70
CA TYR A 256 30.53 1.59 4.46
C TYR A 256 29.34 0.84 3.86
N HIS A 257 28.70 -0.01 4.65
CA HIS A 257 27.67 -0.94 4.19
C HIS A 257 26.28 -0.41 4.52
N VAL A 258 25.51 -0.12 3.48
CA VAL A 258 24.10 0.26 3.57
C VAL A 258 23.26 -0.94 3.18
N PHE A 259 22.34 -1.34 4.06
CA PHE A 259 21.37 -2.39 3.80
C PHE A 259 19.96 -1.80 3.84
N VAL A 260 19.18 -2.06 2.80
CA VAL A 260 17.85 -1.49 2.59
C VAL A 260 16.85 -2.64 2.39
N PRO A 261 16.26 -3.16 3.49
CA PRO A 261 15.15 -4.08 3.37
C PRO A 261 13.90 -3.30 2.96
N GLY A 262 13.08 -3.90 2.11
CA GLY A 262 11.81 -3.30 1.77
C GLY A 262 10.96 -4.20 0.91
N VAL A 263 10.02 -3.56 0.23
CA VAL A 263 8.90 -4.23 -0.40
C VAL A 263 8.81 -3.82 -1.88
N GLY A 264 8.52 -4.78 -2.74
CA GLY A 264 8.51 -4.61 -4.19
C GLY A 264 7.47 -3.61 -4.64
N GLY A 265 7.90 -2.64 -5.46
CA GLY A 265 7.05 -1.57 -5.98
C GLY A 265 7.10 -0.26 -5.18
N THR A 266 7.83 -0.19 -4.06
CA THR A 266 7.99 1.05 -3.27
C THR A 266 9.17 1.92 -3.70
N GLY A 267 10.03 1.44 -4.61
CA GLY A 267 11.19 2.20 -5.09
C GLY A 267 12.49 1.96 -4.33
N VAL A 268 12.61 0.85 -3.59
CA VAL A 268 13.86 0.44 -2.90
C VAL A 268 15.05 0.36 -3.86
N LEU A 269 14.87 -0.28 -5.02
CA LEU A 269 15.93 -0.40 -6.04
C LEU A 269 16.36 0.97 -6.58
N THR A 270 15.39 1.86 -6.79
CA THR A 270 15.64 3.23 -7.25
C THR A 270 16.42 4.02 -6.21
N LEU A 271 16.07 3.90 -4.94
CA LEU A 271 16.80 4.50 -3.82
C LEU A 271 18.24 3.99 -3.78
N ASN A 272 18.45 2.68 -3.92
CA ASN A 272 19.78 2.07 -3.92
C ASN A 272 20.66 2.58 -5.07
N SER A 273 20.12 2.58 -6.29
CA SER A 273 20.79 3.10 -7.48
C SER A 273 21.11 4.60 -7.35
N MET A 274 20.18 5.39 -6.81
CA MET A 274 20.37 6.82 -6.60
C MET A 274 21.48 7.10 -5.57
N LEU A 275 21.55 6.34 -4.48
CA LEU A 275 22.64 6.44 -3.51
C LEU A 275 23.99 6.07 -4.13
N ALA A 276 24.04 5.04 -4.98
CA ALA A 276 25.26 4.69 -5.72
C ALA A 276 25.71 5.85 -6.64
N TRP A 277 24.79 6.47 -7.36
CA TRP A 277 25.09 7.67 -8.18
C TRP A 277 25.54 8.86 -7.33
N ALA A 278 24.89 9.10 -6.19
CA ALA A 278 25.29 10.17 -5.28
C ALA A 278 26.71 9.95 -4.75
N ALA A 279 27.08 8.72 -4.38
CA ALA A 279 28.44 8.39 -3.97
C ALA A 279 29.47 8.67 -5.07
N LEU A 280 29.17 8.31 -6.33
CA LEU A 280 30.03 8.61 -7.47
C LEU A 280 30.20 10.11 -7.72
N VAL A 281 29.13 10.90 -7.56
CA VAL A 281 29.17 12.37 -7.65
C VAL A 281 30.05 12.97 -6.55
N ASP A 282 30.05 12.38 -5.36
CA ASP A 282 30.93 12.75 -4.23
C ASP A 282 32.38 12.25 -4.38
N GLY A 283 32.69 11.54 -5.47
CA GLY A 283 34.02 11.00 -5.76
C GLY A 283 34.35 9.70 -5.02
N ALA A 284 33.37 9.08 -4.35
CA ALA A 284 33.48 7.76 -3.75
C ALA A 284 33.22 6.66 -4.79
N GLU A 285 33.55 5.41 -4.43
CA GLU A 285 33.19 4.24 -5.21
C GLU A 285 31.97 3.54 -4.61
N ALA A 286 31.16 2.92 -5.45
CA ALA A 286 29.95 2.22 -5.04
C ALA A 286 29.83 0.86 -5.73
N VAL A 287 29.39 -0.14 -4.98
CA VAL A 287 29.00 -1.45 -5.51
C VAL A 287 27.64 -1.81 -4.94
N SER A 288 26.68 -2.09 -5.82
CA SER A 288 25.31 -2.43 -5.44
C SER A 288 24.97 -3.89 -5.74
N TYR A 289 24.05 -4.43 -4.96
CA TYR A 289 23.40 -5.71 -5.18
C TYR A 289 21.92 -5.58 -4.83
N ASP A 290 21.07 -6.08 -5.72
CA ASP A 290 19.64 -6.04 -5.56
C ASP A 290 19.07 -7.45 -5.72
N GLN A 291 18.22 -7.86 -4.78
CA GLN A 291 17.50 -9.11 -4.80
C GLN A 291 16.00 -8.82 -4.73
N THR A 292 15.25 -9.34 -5.69
CA THR A 292 13.79 -9.21 -5.75
C THR A 292 13.12 -10.57 -5.58
N GLY A 293 12.06 -10.61 -4.78
CA GLY A 293 11.20 -11.79 -4.68
C GLY A 293 10.33 -12.00 -5.93
N ALA A 294 9.73 -13.18 -6.04
CA ALA A 294 8.90 -13.56 -7.19
C ALA A 294 7.47 -12.98 -7.18
N ALA A 295 7.06 -12.27 -6.12
CA ALA A 295 5.70 -11.76 -5.99
C ALA A 295 5.42 -10.59 -6.96
N GLN A 296 4.21 -10.56 -7.54
CA GLN A 296 3.82 -9.57 -8.55
C GLN A 296 3.71 -8.13 -8.01
N LYS A 297 3.31 -7.98 -6.74
CA LYS A 297 3.29 -6.73 -5.98
C LYS A 297 3.68 -7.05 -4.54
N TRP A 298 4.37 -6.12 -3.90
CA TRP A 298 4.69 -6.17 -2.48
C TRP A 298 5.48 -7.42 -2.02
N GLY A 299 6.29 -8.01 -2.90
CA GLY A 299 7.24 -9.06 -2.50
C GLY A 299 8.43 -8.50 -1.75
N ALA A 300 9.16 -9.34 -1.00
CA ALA A 300 10.40 -8.92 -0.37
C ALA A 300 11.41 -8.41 -1.42
N VAL A 301 12.01 -7.25 -1.15
CA VAL A 301 13.11 -6.68 -1.93
C VAL A 301 14.21 -6.30 -0.98
N LEU A 302 15.41 -6.79 -1.27
CA LEU A 302 16.60 -6.52 -0.47
C LEU A 302 17.62 -5.81 -1.34
N SER A 303 18.09 -4.66 -0.89
CA SER A 303 19.15 -3.91 -1.55
C SER A 303 20.35 -3.79 -0.62
N SER A 304 21.53 -4.05 -1.17
CA SER A 304 22.83 -3.82 -0.55
C SER A 304 23.58 -2.77 -1.35
N LEU A 305 24.26 -1.88 -0.64
CA LEU A 305 25.16 -0.90 -1.20
C LEU A 305 26.40 -0.81 -0.33
N VAL A 306 27.55 -0.99 -0.97
CA VAL A 306 28.85 -0.81 -0.32
C VAL A 306 29.49 0.42 -0.92
N LEU A 307 29.66 1.45 -0.10
CA LEU A 307 30.36 2.67 -0.43
C LEU A 307 31.82 2.51 -0.04
N SER A 308 32.77 3.02 -0.83
CA SER A 308 34.19 2.90 -0.54
C SER A 308 34.93 4.21 -0.84
N PRO A 309 36.03 4.50 -0.13
CA PRO A 309 36.92 5.58 -0.51
C PRO A 309 37.41 5.38 -1.94
N ARG A 310 37.80 6.49 -2.60
CA ARG A 310 38.30 6.44 -3.98
C ARG A 310 39.54 5.55 -4.09
N GLY A 311 39.46 4.54 -4.94
CA GLY A 311 40.58 3.62 -5.21
C GLY A 311 40.65 2.43 -4.25
N GLU A 312 39.67 2.28 -3.36
CA GLU A 312 39.54 1.19 -2.39
C GLU A 312 38.24 0.42 -2.57
N ARG A 313 37.79 0.26 -3.83
CA ARG A 313 36.56 -0.44 -4.19
C ARG A 313 36.43 -1.80 -3.48
N ALA A 314 35.32 -1.98 -2.77
CA ALA A 314 34.96 -3.27 -2.18
C ALA A 314 34.83 -4.37 -3.24
N GLU A 315 35.32 -5.57 -2.92
CA GLU A 315 35.20 -6.76 -3.78
C GLU A 315 33.81 -7.40 -3.70
N SER A 316 33.15 -7.32 -2.53
CA SER A 316 31.79 -7.83 -2.31
C SER A 316 30.77 -6.72 -2.50
N ASN A 317 29.68 -7.05 -3.17
CA ASN A 317 28.51 -6.19 -3.34
C ASN A 317 27.37 -6.50 -2.35
N LYS A 318 27.51 -7.57 -1.56
CA LYS A 318 26.50 -8.01 -0.58
C LYS A 318 26.91 -7.62 0.83
N VAL A 319 25.98 -7.06 1.60
CA VAL A 319 26.17 -6.83 3.03
C VAL A 319 26.15 -8.17 3.78
N GLY A 320 27.25 -8.47 4.47
CA GLY A 320 27.42 -9.67 5.28
C GLY A 320 26.62 -9.64 6.59
N ILE A 321 26.60 -10.78 7.27
CA ILE A 321 26.02 -10.92 8.61
C ILE A 321 26.74 -9.97 9.58
N GLY A 322 25.98 -9.16 10.32
CA GLY A 322 26.50 -8.20 11.30
C GLY A 322 27.43 -7.14 10.72
N ARG A 323 27.33 -6.84 9.42
CA ARG A 323 28.23 -5.89 8.73
C ARG A 323 27.57 -4.57 8.32
N ALA A 324 26.26 -4.41 8.51
CA ALA A 324 25.59 -3.16 8.14
C ALA A 324 26.09 -2.00 9.01
N ASP A 325 26.58 -0.93 8.39
CA ASP A 325 26.85 0.33 9.07
C ASP A 325 25.55 1.15 9.17
N LEU A 326 24.78 1.19 8.07
CA LEU A 326 23.43 1.75 8.02
C LEU A 326 22.40 0.68 7.63
N TYR A 327 21.40 0.53 8.48
CA TYR A 327 20.17 -0.22 8.21
C TYR A 327 19.04 0.76 7.86
N LEU A 328 18.80 0.98 6.57
CA LEU A 328 17.80 1.92 6.06
C LEU A 328 16.47 1.18 5.86
N ALA A 329 15.75 0.99 6.96
CA ALA A 329 14.46 0.30 7.00
C ALA A 329 13.34 1.20 6.49
N VAL A 330 13.12 1.19 5.17
CA VAL A 330 12.00 1.93 4.53
C VAL A 330 10.64 1.22 4.66
N ASP A 331 10.64 -0.03 5.11
CA ASP A 331 9.46 -0.82 5.48
C ASP A 331 9.72 -1.57 6.79
N ALA A 332 8.91 -1.30 7.82
CA ALA A 332 9.16 -1.85 9.16
C ALA A 332 8.91 -3.37 9.26
N MET A 333 7.98 -3.92 8.46
CA MET A 333 7.71 -5.37 8.46
C MET A 333 8.90 -6.14 7.87
N ALA A 334 9.41 -5.71 6.72
CA ALA A 334 10.61 -6.27 6.12
C ALA A 334 11.83 -6.09 7.03
N ALA A 335 11.93 -4.96 7.71
CA ALA A 335 13.02 -4.66 8.63
C ALA A 335 13.02 -5.52 9.89
N ALA A 336 11.86 -5.93 10.39
CA ALA A 336 11.76 -6.78 11.57
C ALA A 336 11.97 -8.29 11.27
N ASP A 337 12.09 -8.66 9.99
CA ASP A 337 12.34 -10.05 9.60
C ASP A 337 13.72 -10.52 10.13
N PRO A 338 13.81 -11.65 10.85
CA PRO A 338 15.08 -12.16 11.38
C PRO A 338 16.19 -12.36 10.34
N LEU A 339 15.85 -12.71 9.10
CA LEU A 339 16.81 -12.90 8.00
C LEU A 339 17.39 -11.58 7.49
N ASN A 340 16.74 -10.46 7.80
CA ASN A 340 17.24 -9.13 7.50
C ASN A 340 17.96 -8.50 8.71
N LEU A 341 17.48 -8.79 9.93
CA LEU A 341 18.12 -8.36 11.17
C LEU A 341 19.51 -8.98 11.38
N ASP A 342 19.78 -10.16 10.80
CA ASP A 342 21.10 -10.79 10.86
C ASP A 342 22.21 -9.96 10.19
N ARG A 343 21.86 -8.93 9.40
CA ARG A 343 22.81 -7.96 8.82
C ARG A 343 23.29 -6.93 9.82
N CYS A 344 22.54 -6.72 10.90
CA CYS A 344 22.79 -5.71 11.91
C CYS A 344 23.68 -6.24 13.04
N SER A 345 24.38 -5.32 13.70
CA SER A 345 25.12 -5.55 14.93
C SER A 345 24.81 -4.45 15.93
N PRO A 346 24.49 -4.80 17.20
CA PRO A 346 24.23 -3.82 18.25
C PRO A 346 25.47 -2.99 18.62
N GLU A 347 26.66 -3.36 18.14
CA GLU A 347 27.90 -2.65 18.44
C GLU A 347 28.10 -1.41 17.57
N HIS A 348 27.60 -1.39 16.34
CA HIS A 348 27.93 -0.32 15.38
C HIS A 348 26.82 0.05 14.40
N THR A 349 25.84 -0.83 14.13
CA THR A 349 24.82 -0.53 13.12
C THR A 349 23.92 0.60 13.60
N ALA A 350 23.74 1.62 12.78
CA ALA A 350 22.71 2.62 12.96
C ALA A 350 21.51 2.32 12.06
N ALA A 351 20.30 2.42 12.58
CA ALA A 351 19.06 2.25 11.83
C ALA A 351 18.30 3.55 11.67
N LEU A 352 17.74 3.73 10.47
CA LEU A 352 16.56 4.56 10.27
C LEU A 352 15.37 3.65 9.97
N VAL A 353 14.29 3.79 10.72
CA VAL A 353 13.05 3.03 10.54
C VAL A 353 11.92 3.96 10.13
N ASN A 354 11.35 3.71 8.94
CA ASN A 354 10.07 4.29 8.55
C ASN A 354 8.94 3.58 9.31
N THR A 355 8.20 4.30 10.14
CA THR A 355 7.09 3.75 10.92
C THR A 355 5.78 3.64 10.14
N GLY A 356 5.70 4.29 8.98
CA GLY A 356 4.53 4.25 8.11
C GLY A 356 4.37 2.88 7.45
N LEU A 357 3.54 2.02 8.03
CA LEU A 357 3.28 0.66 7.54
C LEU A 357 2.47 0.67 6.25
N LEU A 358 2.83 -0.21 5.32
CA LEU A 358 1.96 -0.60 4.21
C LEU A 358 1.20 -1.85 4.63
N PRO A 359 -0.12 -1.94 4.36
CA PRO A 359 -0.88 -3.10 4.80
C PRO A 359 -0.37 -4.36 4.09
N SER A 360 -0.41 -5.49 4.78
CA SER A 360 -0.27 -6.81 4.16
C SER A 360 -1.62 -7.31 3.65
N GLY A 361 -1.63 -8.31 2.75
CA GLY A 361 -2.90 -8.90 2.28
C GLY A 361 -3.76 -9.45 3.42
N GLU A 362 -3.16 -9.96 4.50
CA GLU A 362 -3.92 -10.43 5.65
C GLU A 362 -4.57 -9.27 6.42
N MET A 363 -3.89 -8.12 6.55
CA MET A 363 -4.48 -6.91 7.13
C MET A 363 -5.63 -6.35 6.28
N ILE A 364 -5.63 -6.62 4.96
CA ILE A 364 -6.74 -6.25 4.08
C ILE A 364 -7.94 -7.16 4.30
N ARG A 365 -7.74 -8.48 4.30
CA ARG A 365 -8.82 -9.46 4.48
C ARG A 365 -9.43 -9.39 5.87
N ASN A 366 -8.60 -9.26 6.90
CA ASN A 366 -9.05 -9.19 8.28
C ASN A 366 -9.10 -7.74 8.75
N SER A 367 -10.28 -7.12 8.63
CA SER A 367 -10.51 -5.73 9.05
C SER A 367 -10.28 -5.45 10.54
N ARG A 368 -10.18 -6.49 11.37
CA ARG A 368 -9.94 -6.42 12.81
C ARG A 368 -8.48 -6.69 13.19
N LEU A 369 -7.64 -7.08 12.23
CA LEU A 369 -6.22 -7.29 12.47
C LEU A 369 -5.51 -5.95 12.50
N GLU A 370 -5.18 -5.50 13.71
CA GLU A 370 -4.35 -4.33 13.93
C GLU A 370 -2.90 -4.75 14.18
N VAL A 371 -1.98 -4.17 13.43
CA VAL A 371 -0.55 -4.43 13.56
C VAL A 371 0.11 -3.15 14.05
N SER A 372 0.64 -3.18 15.28
CA SER A 372 1.45 -2.08 15.81
C SER A 372 2.87 -2.15 15.24
N VAL A 373 3.40 -0.98 14.91
CA VAL A 373 4.79 -0.82 14.46
C VAL A 373 5.78 -0.79 15.63
N ASP A 374 5.35 -0.46 16.85
CA ASP A 374 6.24 -0.30 18.00
C ASP A 374 7.06 -1.57 18.29
N PRO A 375 6.48 -2.79 18.31
CA PRO A 375 7.27 -4.00 18.51
C PRO A 375 8.30 -4.26 17.41
N MET A 376 8.06 -3.77 16.19
CA MET A 376 9.00 -3.89 15.07
C MET A 376 10.17 -2.93 15.25
N VAL A 377 9.90 -1.69 15.66
CA VAL A 377 10.94 -0.71 16.01
C VAL A 377 11.77 -1.21 17.19
N ASP A 378 11.14 -1.79 18.21
CA ASP A 378 11.82 -2.41 19.35
C ASP A 378 12.72 -3.57 18.90
N ALA A 379 12.24 -4.42 17.99
CA ALA A 379 13.03 -5.52 17.44
C ALA A 379 14.28 -4.99 16.72
N VAL A 380 14.15 -4.00 15.84
CA VAL A 380 15.29 -3.36 15.15
C VAL A 380 16.25 -2.72 16.17
N SER A 381 15.71 -2.05 17.18
CA SER A 381 16.51 -1.36 18.22
C SER A 381 17.36 -2.32 19.04
N ARG A 382 16.94 -3.58 19.21
CA ARG A 382 17.73 -4.61 19.92
C ARG A 382 18.98 -5.05 19.15
N PHE A 383 18.99 -4.94 17.82
CA PHE A 383 20.09 -5.38 16.97
C PHE A 383 20.93 -4.21 16.43
N THR A 384 20.70 -2.99 16.91
CA THR A 384 21.36 -1.78 16.40
C THR A 384 21.87 -0.91 17.56
N ALA A 385 22.98 -0.22 17.34
CA ALA A 385 23.58 0.68 18.33
C ALA A 385 22.77 1.98 18.50
N ARG A 386 22.10 2.42 17.44
CA ARG A 386 21.29 3.63 17.40
C ARG A 386 20.12 3.44 16.44
N THR A 387 18.91 3.77 16.87
CA THR A 387 17.72 3.75 16.01
C THR A 387 17.07 5.12 15.96
N VAL A 388 16.72 5.56 14.75
CA VAL A 388 15.93 6.77 14.49
C VAL A 388 14.65 6.35 13.79
N ALA A 389 13.51 6.65 14.40
CA ALA A 389 12.20 6.36 13.83
C ALA A 389 11.57 7.64 13.26
N VAL A 390 10.94 7.53 12.09
CA VAL A 390 10.22 8.65 11.44
C VAL A 390 9.01 8.10 10.69
N ASP A 391 7.88 8.79 10.74
CA ASP A 391 6.76 8.48 9.86
C ASP A 391 6.95 9.14 8.50
N ALA A 392 7.86 8.58 7.71
CA ALA A 392 8.19 9.11 6.40
C ALA A 392 7.01 9.02 5.42
N ARG A 393 6.09 8.07 5.63
CA ARG A 393 4.90 7.88 4.82
C ARG A 393 3.88 9.00 5.07
N ALA A 394 3.57 9.31 6.33
CA ALA A 394 2.66 10.39 6.67
C ALA A 394 3.15 11.75 6.12
N ILE A 395 4.45 12.03 6.25
CA ILE A 395 5.07 13.23 5.66
C ILE A 395 4.88 13.26 4.14
N ALA A 396 5.14 12.14 3.46
CA ALA A 396 5.02 12.06 2.01
C ALA A 396 3.57 12.24 1.52
N GLU A 397 2.61 11.61 2.21
CA GLU A 397 1.20 11.65 1.86
C GLU A 397 0.58 13.03 2.14
N VAL A 398 0.82 13.62 3.32
CA VAL A 398 0.25 14.93 3.67
C VAL A 398 0.83 16.06 2.83
N LEU A 399 2.15 16.08 2.62
CA LEU A 399 2.79 17.20 1.91
C LEU A 399 2.72 17.08 0.39
N PHE A 400 2.78 15.86 -0.16
CA PHE A 400 2.89 15.67 -1.61
C PHE A 400 1.73 14.90 -2.23
N GLY A 401 0.83 14.31 -1.44
CA GLY A 401 -0.25 13.48 -1.95
C GLY A 401 0.22 12.20 -2.66
N ASP A 402 1.51 11.85 -2.56
CA ASP A 402 2.11 10.69 -3.21
C ASP A 402 3.05 9.96 -2.25
N TYR A 403 2.62 8.77 -1.80
CA TYR A 403 3.43 7.89 -0.97
C TYR A 403 4.76 7.48 -1.62
N MET A 404 4.94 7.63 -2.93
CA MET A 404 6.22 7.34 -3.60
C MET A 404 7.37 8.24 -3.14
N ALA A 405 7.07 9.40 -2.53
CA ALA A 405 8.08 10.26 -1.91
C ALA A 405 8.61 9.74 -0.56
N THR A 406 7.99 8.70 0.03
CA THR A 406 8.35 8.14 1.35
C THR A 406 9.85 7.81 1.44
N ASN A 407 10.41 7.17 0.43
CA ASN A 407 11.82 6.78 0.43
C ASN A 407 12.77 8.00 0.45
N MET A 408 12.38 9.12 -0.18
CA MET A 408 13.18 10.34 -0.17
C MET A 408 13.09 11.04 1.19
N VAL A 409 11.91 11.04 1.82
CA VAL A 409 11.74 11.54 3.20
C VAL A 409 12.58 10.70 4.17
N ALA A 410 12.50 9.37 4.09
CA ALA A 410 13.31 8.48 4.90
C ALA A 410 14.81 8.73 4.69
N LEU A 411 15.25 8.85 3.43
CA LEU A 411 16.64 9.19 3.10
C LEU A 411 17.07 10.53 3.71
N GLY A 412 16.23 11.55 3.64
CA GLY A 412 16.48 12.87 4.24
C GLY A 412 16.65 12.79 5.76
N ALA A 413 15.79 12.01 6.42
CA ALA A 413 15.90 11.78 7.86
C ALA A 413 17.19 11.02 8.21
N ALA A 414 17.57 9.99 7.44
CA ALA A 414 18.81 9.25 7.67
C ALA A 414 20.04 10.14 7.48
N TYR A 415 20.01 11.00 6.46
CA TYR A 415 21.04 12.00 6.24
C TYR A 415 21.18 12.94 7.44
N GLN A 416 20.08 13.58 7.85
CA GLN A 416 20.10 14.56 8.94
C GLN A 416 20.45 13.95 10.30
N ALA A 417 20.13 12.68 10.51
CA ALA A 417 20.56 11.92 11.69
C ALA A 417 22.07 11.63 11.71
N GLY A 418 22.81 11.94 10.63
CA GLY A 418 24.24 11.71 10.51
C GLY A 418 24.58 10.24 10.22
N LEU A 419 23.75 9.55 9.44
CA LEU A 419 23.91 8.11 9.18
C LEU A 419 24.48 7.77 7.79
N LEU A 420 24.77 8.78 6.97
CA LEU A 420 25.21 8.59 5.58
C LEU A 420 26.50 9.36 5.28
N PRO A 421 27.53 8.70 4.71
CA PRO A 421 28.81 9.33 4.39
C PRO A 421 28.84 9.99 3.00
N ILE A 422 27.69 10.46 2.49
CA ILE A 422 27.54 11.16 1.19
C ILE A 422 27.06 12.59 1.48
N SER A 423 27.30 13.57 0.63
CA SER A 423 26.88 14.96 0.81
C SER A 423 25.43 15.18 0.39
N SER A 424 24.75 16.14 1.02
CA SER A 424 23.40 16.57 0.62
C SER A 424 23.37 17.01 -0.84
N HIS A 425 24.40 17.74 -1.29
CA HIS A 425 24.55 18.19 -2.67
C HIS A 425 24.56 17.01 -3.66
N ALA A 426 25.35 15.97 -3.40
CA ALA A 426 25.42 14.81 -4.29
C ALA A 426 24.11 14.00 -4.31
N ILE A 427 23.42 13.90 -3.18
CA ILE A 427 22.09 13.27 -3.12
C ILE A 427 21.09 14.07 -3.97
N GLU A 428 21.03 15.40 -3.80
CA GLU A 428 20.13 16.24 -4.59
C GLU A 428 20.45 16.22 -6.09
N GLU A 429 21.73 16.11 -6.45
CA GLU A 429 22.17 15.97 -7.83
C GLU A 429 21.79 14.60 -8.42
N ALA A 430 21.93 13.52 -7.66
CA ALA A 430 21.47 12.19 -8.07
C ALA A 430 19.94 12.17 -8.28
N ILE A 431 19.16 12.83 -7.42
CA ILE A 431 17.72 13.03 -7.60
C ILE A 431 17.44 13.76 -8.93
N ARG A 432 18.21 14.82 -9.22
CA ARG A 432 18.08 15.59 -10.47
C ARG A 432 18.40 14.75 -11.71
N LEU A 433 19.42 13.90 -11.65
CA LEU A 433 19.85 13.02 -12.74
C LEU A 433 18.85 11.89 -13.01
N ASN A 434 18.18 11.36 -11.98
CA ASN A 434 17.18 10.29 -12.10
C ASN A 434 15.94 10.67 -12.95
N GLY A 435 15.73 11.96 -13.27
CA GLY A 435 14.76 12.35 -14.31
C GLY A 435 13.32 12.54 -13.84
N THR A 436 12.88 11.80 -12.82
CA THR A 436 11.45 11.69 -12.44
C THR A 436 11.12 12.51 -11.19
N ALA A 437 10.06 13.33 -11.26
CA ALA A 437 9.53 14.13 -10.14
C ALA A 437 10.61 14.90 -9.35
N LYS A 438 11.62 15.43 -10.05
CA LYS A 438 12.88 15.94 -9.47
C LYS A 438 12.65 16.93 -8.32
N VAL A 439 11.82 17.95 -8.57
CA VAL A 439 11.53 19.01 -7.60
C VAL A 439 10.86 18.43 -6.35
N GLN A 440 9.81 17.62 -6.53
CA GLN A 440 9.11 16.97 -5.41
C GLN A 440 10.04 16.06 -4.60
N ASN A 441 10.89 15.27 -5.27
CA ASN A 441 11.83 14.37 -4.59
C ASN A 441 12.92 15.12 -3.82
N GLN A 442 13.43 16.24 -4.36
CA GLN A 442 14.36 17.12 -3.63
C GLN A 442 13.67 17.73 -2.40
N GLN A 443 12.43 18.18 -2.55
CA GLN A 443 11.65 18.72 -1.42
C GLN A 443 11.35 17.64 -0.38
N ALA A 444 11.01 16.42 -0.79
CA ALA A 444 10.81 15.28 0.10
C ALA A 444 12.08 14.95 0.89
N PHE A 445 13.25 14.97 0.24
CA PHE A 445 14.54 14.83 0.94
C PHE A 445 14.75 15.95 1.97
N ARG A 446 14.49 17.22 1.61
CA ARG A 446 14.63 18.36 2.53
C ARG A 446 13.65 18.30 3.70
N TYR A 447 12.39 17.90 3.49
CA TYR A 447 11.42 17.70 4.55
C TYR A 447 11.77 16.50 5.45
N GLY A 448 12.35 15.44 4.88
CA GLY A 448 12.94 14.35 5.65
C GLY A 448 14.05 14.84 6.58
N ARG A 449 14.93 15.72 6.09
CA ARG A 449 15.93 16.36 6.94
C ARG A 449 15.28 17.20 8.04
N LEU A 450 14.31 18.04 7.68
CA LEU A 450 13.59 18.87 8.64
C LEU A 450 12.90 18.04 9.74
N ALA A 451 12.39 16.84 9.43
CA ALA A 451 11.76 15.96 10.41
C ALA A 451 12.68 15.54 11.56
N VAL A 452 14.00 15.55 11.34
CA VAL A 452 15.00 15.27 12.39
C VAL A 452 15.52 16.56 13.03
N ALA A 453 15.68 17.63 12.24
CA ALA A 453 16.21 18.90 12.73
C ALA A 453 15.18 19.71 13.56
N ASP A 454 13.90 19.67 13.18
CA ASP A 454 12.77 20.31 13.85
C ASP A 454 11.52 19.41 13.79
N PRO A 455 11.47 18.36 14.64
CA PRO A 455 10.36 17.40 14.64
C PRO A 455 9.01 18.04 14.97
N ALA A 456 9.00 19.08 15.82
CA ALA A 456 7.77 19.75 16.24
C ALA A 456 7.10 20.48 15.08
N ARG A 457 7.89 21.16 14.23
CA ARG A 457 7.38 21.82 13.02
C ARG A 457 6.78 20.83 12.04
N VAL A 458 7.42 19.68 11.83
CA VAL A 458 6.89 18.64 10.93
C VAL A 458 5.64 17.98 11.52
N ALA A 459 5.64 17.68 12.82
CA ALA A 459 4.47 17.12 13.51
C ALA A 459 3.23 18.02 13.35
N ALA A 460 3.39 19.34 13.49
CA ALA A 460 2.30 20.30 13.29
C ALA A 460 1.76 20.34 11.84
N LEU A 461 2.58 19.96 10.83
CA LEU A 461 2.16 19.89 9.43
C LEU A 461 1.40 18.59 9.13
N ILE A 462 1.86 17.45 9.65
CA ILE A 462 1.31 16.12 9.31
C ILE A 462 0.16 15.69 10.22
N SER A 463 0.08 16.24 11.42
CA SER A 463 -0.94 15.93 12.42
C SER A 463 -1.32 17.22 13.15
N PRO A 464 -2.12 18.09 12.51
CA PRO A 464 -2.58 19.31 13.16
C PRO A 464 -3.30 18.95 14.46
N PRO A 465 -3.13 19.74 15.53
CA PRO A 465 -3.76 19.46 16.82
C PRO A 465 -5.28 19.31 16.63
N ALA A 466 -5.84 18.29 17.27
CA ALA A 466 -7.29 18.11 17.30
C ALA A 466 -7.96 19.37 17.85
N ARG A 467 -9.15 19.69 17.32
CA ARG A 467 -9.93 20.81 17.85
C ARG A 467 -10.25 20.57 19.30
N ASP A 468 -10.13 21.61 20.12
CA ASP A 468 -10.58 21.54 21.51
C ASP A 468 -12.13 21.43 21.56
N ALA A 469 -12.67 21.21 22.77
CA ALA A 469 -14.10 21.07 22.96
C ALA A 469 -14.91 22.31 22.53
N GLY A 470 -14.36 23.52 22.66
CA GLY A 470 -15.02 24.76 22.26
C GLY A 470 -15.03 24.92 20.74
N GLN A 471 -13.92 24.57 20.08
CA GLN A 471 -13.80 24.55 18.63
C GLN A 471 -14.72 23.50 18.00
N GLU A 472 -14.85 22.30 18.59
CA GLU A 472 -15.83 21.30 18.13
C GLU A 472 -17.28 21.73 18.40
N HIS A 473 -17.54 22.40 19.53
CA HIS A 473 -18.85 23.02 19.79
C HIS A 473 -19.20 23.96 18.63
N GLU A 474 -18.36 24.95 18.35
CA GLU A 474 -18.63 25.94 17.30
C GLU A 474 -18.77 25.31 15.92
N HIS A 475 -17.88 24.37 15.58
CA HIS A 475 -17.90 23.65 14.29
C HIS A 475 -19.22 22.91 14.07
N HIS A 476 -19.67 22.11 15.04
CA HIS A 476 -20.93 21.37 14.92
C HIS A 476 -22.16 22.27 15.01
N ARG A 477 -22.11 23.32 15.85
CA ARG A 477 -23.19 24.32 15.95
C ARG A 477 -23.46 25.02 14.63
N ALA A 478 -22.40 25.39 13.89
CA ALA A 478 -22.52 26.09 12.62
C ALA A 478 -23.23 25.26 11.54
N ARG A 479 -23.10 23.91 11.61
CA ARG A 479 -23.69 22.96 10.65
C ARG A 479 -25.16 22.65 10.93
N LEU A 480 -25.64 22.94 12.13
CA LEU A 480 -27.03 22.74 12.50
C LEU A 480 -27.93 23.89 12.00
N PRO A 481 -29.19 23.58 11.61
CA PRO A 481 -30.20 24.59 11.32
C PRO A 481 -30.38 25.55 12.50
N GLU A 482 -30.64 26.83 12.23
CA GLU A 482 -30.74 27.87 13.27
C GLU A 482 -31.72 27.51 14.40
N ARG A 483 -32.82 26.83 14.08
CA ARG A 483 -33.83 26.38 15.03
C ARG A 483 -33.31 25.37 16.06
N GLU A 484 -32.31 24.55 15.71
CA GLU A 484 -31.77 23.48 16.59
C GLU A 484 -30.59 23.98 17.44
N ARG A 485 -29.95 25.09 17.05
CA ARG A 485 -28.75 25.62 17.74
C ARG A 485 -28.96 25.87 19.24
N PRO A 486 -30.09 26.47 19.70
CA PRO A 486 -30.33 26.65 21.13
C PRO A 486 -30.42 25.32 21.90
N GLY A 487 -31.01 24.28 21.29
CA GLY A 487 -31.10 22.95 21.88
C GLY A 487 -29.74 22.29 22.02
N TYR A 488 -28.92 22.38 20.97
CA TYR A 488 -27.53 21.93 21.00
C TYR A 488 -26.70 22.65 22.08
N ASP A 489 -26.76 23.99 22.13
CA ASP A 489 -26.04 24.80 23.12
C ASP A 489 -26.44 24.43 24.55
N ALA A 490 -27.73 24.19 24.79
CA ALA A 490 -28.25 23.76 26.09
C ALA A 490 -27.72 22.37 26.48
N LEU A 491 -27.65 21.41 25.55
CA LEU A 491 -27.12 20.08 25.82
C LEU A 491 -25.61 20.08 26.08
N VAL A 492 -24.83 20.86 25.33
CA VAL A 492 -23.39 21.01 25.56
C VAL A 492 -23.12 21.67 26.93
N ALA A 493 -23.94 22.64 27.34
CA ALA A 493 -23.81 23.25 28.66
C ALA A 493 -24.04 22.26 29.82
N ARG A 494 -24.90 21.25 29.65
CA ARG A 494 -25.16 20.22 30.68
C ARG A 494 -23.94 19.34 30.98
N VAL A 495 -22.99 19.25 30.05
CA VAL A 495 -21.80 18.39 30.18
C VAL A 495 -20.53 19.21 30.47
N ALA A 496 -20.67 20.48 30.85
CA ALA A 496 -19.56 21.39 31.12
C ALA A 496 -18.62 20.91 32.25
N ASP A 497 -19.14 20.12 33.20
CA ASP A 497 -18.38 19.56 34.33
C ASP A 497 -17.58 18.29 33.98
N LEU A 498 -17.57 17.87 32.71
CA LEU A 498 -16.77 16.74 32.23
C LEU A 498 -15.38 17.18 31.75
N ALA A 499 -14.46 16.20 31.66
CA ALA A 499 -13.12 16.44 31.16
C ALA A 499 -13.13 16.95 29.72
N GLU A 500 -12.07 17.65 29.33
CA GLU A 500 -11.99 18.31 28.02
C GLU A 500 -12.20 17.37 26.83
N GLU A 501 -11.56 16.21 26.85
CA GLU A 501 -11.74 15.20 25.81
C GLU A 501 -13.18 14.67 25.76
N ASP A 502 -13.82 14.44 26.91
CA ASP A 502 -15.20 13.93 26.94
C ASP A 502 -16.17 14.99 26.41
N ARG A 503 -15.95 16.27 26.74
CA ARG A 503 -16.71 17.40 26.17
C ARG A 503 -16.52 17.51 24.66
N ARG A 504 -15.29 17.34 24.15
CA ARG A 504 -14.98 17.33 22.72
C ARG A 504 -15.74 16.21 22.01
N LEU A 505 -15.67 14.98 22.52
CA LEU A 505 -16.37 13.82 21.98
C LEU A 505 -17.91 14.01 21.99
N LEU A 506 -18.44 14.63 23.04
CA LEU A 506 -19.86 14.92 23.19
C LEU A 506 -20.34 16.00 22.22
N ALA A 507 -19.60 17.08 22.02
CA ALA A 507 -19.94 18.13 21.07
C ALA A 507 -20.21 17.54 19.67
N VAL A 508 -19.30 16.69 19.18
CA VAL A 508 -19.47 15.97 17.91
C VAL A 508 -20.77 15.14 17.90
N ARG A 509 -20.94 14.26 18.89
CA ARG A 509 -22.01 13.24 18.89
C ARG A 509 -23.40 13.82 19.15
N ILE A 510 -23.51 14.86 19.98
CA ILE A 510 -24.77 15.59 20.17
C ILE A 510 -25.16 16.25 18.85
N GLY A 511 -24.24 16.92 18.16
CA GLY A 511 -24.51 17.54 16.87
C GLY A 511 -24.94 16.53 15.80
N GLU A 512 -24.27 15.39 15.72
CA GLU A 512 -24.64 14.30 14.81
C GLU A 512 -26.01 13.70 15.12
N LEU A 513 -26.35 13.47 16.39
CA LEU A 513 -27.66 12.92 16.77
C LEU A 513 -28.81 13.88 16.51
N ILE A 514 -28.60 15.19 16.66
CA ILE A 514 -29.59 16.21 16.26
C ILE A 514 -29.77 16.19 14.74
N ALA A 515 -28.68 16.06 13.98
CA ALA A 515 -28.73 16.00 12.53
C ALA A 515 -29.32 14.66 12.00
N TYR A 516 -29.15 13.59 12.76
CA TYR A 516 -29.75 12.27 12.52
C TYR A 516 -31.25 12.29 12.75
N GLN A 517 -31.71 12.89 13.84
CA GLN A 517 -33.12 12.92 14.23
C GLN A 517 -33.56 14.30 14.72
N ASP A 518 -33.29 14.63 15.98
CA ASP A 518 -33.70 15.89 16.61
C ASP A 518 -33.02 16.11 17.99
N THR A 519 -33.30 17.27 18.59
CA THR A 519 -32.83 17.65 19.94
C THR A 519 -33.33 16.71 21.04
N ASP A 520 -34.54 16.14 20.93
CA ASP A 520 -35.08 15.24 21.95
C ASP A 520 -34.34 13.89 21.96
N TYR A 521 -33.96 13.40 20.78
CA TYR A 521 -33.17 12.19 20.64
C TYR A 521 -31.75 12.35 21.20
N ALA A 522 -31.11 13.48 20.90
CA ALA A 522 -29.82 13.84 21.49
C ALA A 522 -29.90 14.04 23.02
N THR A 523 -31.04 14.52 23.53
CA THR A 523 -31.29 14.65 24.98
C THR A 523 -31.23 13.28 25.66
N ARG A 524 -31.89 12.27 25.09
CA ARG A 524 -31.85 10.88 25.62
C ARG A 524 -30.43 10.34 25.70
N TYR A 525 -29.61 10.62 24.69
CA TYR A 525 -28.20 10.24 24.68
C TYR A 525 -27.41 10.91 25.83
N VAL A 526 -27.56 12.22 26.00
CA VAL A 526 -26.90 12.99 27.08
C VAL A 526 -27.37 12.52 28.45
N ASP A 527 -28.66 12.22 28.62
CA ASP A 527 -29.22 11.73 29.90
C ASP A 527 -28.55 10.42 30.33
N ILE A 528 -28.39 9.46 29.41
CA ILE A 528 -27.74 8.18 29.69
C ILE A 528 -26.25 8.40 30.03
N VAL A 529 -25.55 9.26 29.28
CA VAL A 529 -24.14 9.57 29.55
C VAL A 529 -23.97 10.18 30.95
N LEU A 530 -24.81 11.15 31.32
CA LEU A 530 -24.75 11.80 32.63
C LEU A 530 -25.14 10.85 33.77
N GLU A 531 -26.10 9.95 33.54
CA GLU A 531 -26.45 8.90 34.51
C GLU A 531 -25.26 7.98 34.79
N VAL A 532 -24.57 7.52 33.73
CA VAL A 532 -23.38 6.68 33.86
C VAL A 532 -22.26 7.45 34.55
N ALA A 533 -22.02 8.71 34.17
CA ALA A 533 -21.02 9.57 34.78
C ALA A 533 -21.25 9.75 36.28
N GLY A 534 -22.50 9.97 36.70
CA GLY A 534 -22.88 10.08 38.10
C GLY A 534 -22.58 8.79 38.88
N ARG A 535 -23.01 7.64 38.37
CA ARG A 535 -22.75 6.33 38.99
C ARG A 535 -21.26 5.98 39.04
N GLU A 536 -20.50 6.32 38.00
CA GLU A 536 -19.06 6.08 37.97
C GLU A 536 -18.34 6.95 39.00
N ARG A 537 -18.70 8.24 39.13
CA ARG A 537 -18.18 9.13 40.18
C ARG A 537 -18.49 8.61 41.58
N GLU A 538 -19.72 8.17 41.83
CA GLU A 538 -20.13 7.62 43.13
C GLU A 538 -19.31 6.39 43.55
N ARG A 539 -18.88 5.56 42.59
CA ARG A 539 -18.21 4.28 42.86
C ARG A 539 -16.69 4.36 42.83
N LEU A 540 -16.13 5.17 41.93
CA LEU A 540 -14.68 5.23 41.67
C LEU A 540 -14.05 6.56 42.10
N GLY A 541 -14.86 7.59 42.39
CA GLY A 541 -14.41 8.93 42.73
C GLY A 541 -13.87 9.73 41.53
N ASP A 542 -13.74 11.04 41.70
CA ASP A 542 -13.38 11.97 40.61
C ASP A 542 -11.97 11.78 40.05
N ARG A 543 -11.07 11.08 40.76
CA ARG A 543 -9.67 10.87 40.36
C ARG A 543 -9.48 9.86 39.23
N ALA A 544 -10.52 9.11 38.87
CA ALA A 544 -10.42 8.03 37.89
C ALA A 544 -10.55 8.48 36.42
N GLY A 545 -10.95 9.72 36.13
CA GLY A 545 -11.02 10.25 34.75
C GLY A 545 -12.13 9.65 33.87
N LEU A 546 -13.15 9.06 34.50
CA LEU A 546 -14.38 8.50 33.91
C LEU A 546 -14.21 7.63 32.65
N PRO A 547 -13.33 6.62 32.64
CA PRO A 547 -13.09 5.77 31.48
C PRO A 547 -14.35 5.02 31.00
N ILE A 548 -15.24 4.59 31.90
CA ILE A 548 -16.47 3.88 31.52
C ILE A 548 -17.39 4.86 30.79
N THR A 549 -17.54 6.07 31.32
CA THR A 549 -18.32 7.14 30.68
C THR A 549 -17.78 7.44 29.27
N ARG A 550 -16.46 7.51 29.08
CA ARG A 550 -15.86 7.73 27.75
C ARG A 550 -16.20 6.62 26.76
N GLU A 551 -16.19 5.37 27.20
CA GLU A 551 -16.63 4.25 26.36
C GLU A 551 -18.13 4.30 26.05
N VAL A 552 -18.96 4.73 27.00
CA VAL A 552 -20.39 4.95 26.76
C VAL A 552 -20.62 6.06 25.73
N ILE A 553 -19.90 7.18 25.85
CA ILE A 553 -19.94 8.28 24.85
C ILE A 553 -19.65 7.72 23.46
N ARG A 554 -18.59 6.92 23.30
CA ARG A 554 -18.20 6.38 21.98
C ARG A 554 -19.21 5.36 21.44
N ASN A 555 -19.64 4.41 22.26
CA ASN A 555 -20.37 3.23 21.79
C ASN A 555 -21.89 3.41 21.79
N LEU A 556 -22.46 4.20 22.71
CA LEU A 556 -23.90 4.47 22.72
C LEU A 556 -24.34 5.21 21.45
N HIS A 557 -23.53 6.15 20.96
CA HIS A 557 -23.79 6.83 19.69
C HIS A 557 -23.94 5.85 18.52
N LYS A 558 -23.06 4.84 18.43
CA LYS A 558 -23.12 3.81 17.37
C LYS A 558 -24.44 3.01 17.40
N LEU A 559 -24.98 2.78 18.59
CA LEU A 559 -26.26 2.07 18.76
C LEU A 559 -27.46 2.96 18.45
N MET A 560 -27.35 4.27 18.70
CA MET A 560 -28.44 5.23 18.50
C MET A 560 -28.51 5.76 17.07
N ALA A 561 -27.38 5.88 16.37
CA ALA A 561 -27.28 6.33 14.99
C ALA A 561 -26.91 5.14 14.07
N TYR A 562 -27.78 4.14 14.00
CA TYR A 562 -27.58 2.99 13.11
C TYR A 562 -27.78 3.43 11.65
N LYS A 563 -26.98 2.87 10.74
CA LYS A 563 -26.94 3.27 9.33
C LYS A 563 -27.93 2.48 8.49
N ASP A 564 -29.18 2.88 8.51
CA ASP A 564 -30.19 2.44 7.53
C ASP A 564 -30.08 3.18 6.20
N GLU A 565 -30.94 2.84 5.26
CA GLU A 565 -31.01 3.46 3.94
C GLU A 565 -31.20 4.99 3.98
N TYR A 566 -31.91 5.52 4.99
CA TYR A 566 -32.17 6.95 5.12
C TYR A 566 -30.93 7.68 5.64
N GLU A 567 -30.28 7.12 6.66
CA GLU A 567 -29.07 7.69 7.22
C GLU A 567 -27.91 7.64 6.21
N VAL A 568 -27.74 6.51 5.51
CA VAL A 568 -26.77 6.39 4.43
C VAL A 568 -27.00 7.45 3.36
N ALA A 569 -28.25 7.68 2.95
CA ALA A 569 -28.58 8.74 1.99
C ALA A 569 -28.25 10.14 2.52
N ARG A 570 -28.56 10.43 3.79
CA ARG A 570 -28.22 11.71 4.44
C ARG A 570 -26.71 11.96 4.44
N LEU A 571 -25.91 10.95 4.79
CA LEU A 571 -24.45 11.04 4.85
C LEU A 571 -23.83 11.24 3.46
N HIS A 572 -24.37 10.62 2.42
CA HIS A 572 -23.93 10.87 1.03
C HIS A 572 -24.28 12.28 0.56
N LEU A 573 -25.48 12.78 0.87
CA LEU A 573 -25.87 14.16 0.55
C LEU A 573 -24.99 15.19 1.27
N ARG A 574 -24.60 14.91 2.51
CA ARG A 574 -23.65 15.74 3.27
C ARG A 574 -22.28 15.81 2.59
N ALA A 575 -21.75 14.66 2.16
CA ALA A 575 -20.46 14.60 1.48
C ALA A 575 -20.47 15.40 0.16
N ALA A 576 -21.52 15.27 -0.64
CA ALA A 576 -21.70 16.01 -1.90
C ALA A 576 -21.78 17.53 -1.67
N ALA A 577 -22.48 17.97 -0.61
CA ALA A 577 -22.58 19.38 -0.26
C ALA A 577 -21.24 19.99 0.22
N SER A 578 -20.40 19.19 0.88
CA SER A 578 -19.11 19.65 1.43
C SER A 578 -17.98 19.73 0.39
N THR A 579 -18.06 18.95 -0.68
CA THR A 579 -17.00 18.83 -1.70
C THR A 579 -17.25 19.69 -2.94
N GLY A 580 -18.47 20.22 -3.12
CA GLY A 580 -18.88 20.89 -4.36
C GLY A 580 -18.90 19.96 -5.59
N CYS A 581 -18.58 18.67 -5.42
CA CYS A 581 -18.59 17.66 -6.46
C CYS A 581 -20.01 17.10 -6.63
N ARG A 582 -20.51 17.06 -7.86
CA ARG A 582 -21.72 16.29 -8.20
C ARG A 582 -21.40 14.81 -8.03
N ALA A 583 -21.79 14.22 -6.91
CA ALA A 583 -21.77 12.76 -6.74
C ALA A 583 -22.66 12.14 -7.84
N ALA A 584 -22.07 11.31 -8.70
CA ALA A 584 -22.86 10.47 -9.59
C ALA A 584 -23.47 9.34 -8.75
N SER A 585 -24.77 9.09 -8.96
CA SER A 585 -25.55 8.04 -8.29
C SER A 585 -24.78 6.71 -8.23
N PRO A 586 -24.93 5.89 -7.16
CA PRO A 586 -24.47 4.51 -7.20
C PRO A 586 -25.07 3.83 -8.43
N ALA A 587 -24.20 3.16 -9.20
CA ALA A 587 -24.61 2.34 -10.33
C ALA A 587 -25.54 1.24 -9.80
N ARG A 588 -26.76 1.18 -10.35
CA ARG A 588 -27.72 0.10 -10.09
C ARG A 588 -27.30 -1.19 -10.76
#